data_AF-A0A1V6EMN8-F1
#
_entry.id   AF-A0A1V6EMN8-F1
#
_cell.length_a   1.000
_cell.length_b   1.000
_cell.length_c   1.000
_cell.angle_alpha   90.00
_cell.angle_beta   90.00
_cell.angle_gamma   90.00
#
_symmetry.space_group_name_H-M   'P 1'
#
loop_
_entity.id
_entity.type
_entity.pdbx_description
1 polymer ?
#
loop_
_entity_poly.entity_id
_entity_poly.type
_entity_poly.pdbx_seq_one_letter_code
_entity_poly.pdbx_strand_id
1 'polypeptide(L)'
;MKYGWTAMMMCLVSVVVAGCAGLGKQMTDEDMIRSTVTTLKTALETKDLDLLMTTFSDDFYHPEVGGKEEGRDMLQTAIDAGYADDGEVFLDDMEITMKEDGTATVYPIDLSGPPGSVSVELTLKKEEAGWHIIELSPDGM
;
A
#
# COMPACT_ATOMS: atom_id res chain seq x y z
N MET A 1 -2.06 -70.61 29.16
CA MET A 1 -1.00 -69.59 29.30
C MET A 1 -1.70 -68.24 29.14
N LYS A 2 -2.33 -67.70 30.19
CA LYS A 2 -1.77 -66.71 31.14
C LYS A 2 -1.01 -65.58 30.44
N TYR A 3 -1.69 -64.47 30.15
CA TYR A 3 -1.34 -63.11 30.60
C TYR A 3 -2.60 -62.25 30.48
N GLY A 4 -3.24 -61.99 31.62
CA GLY A 4 -4.09 -60.83 31.81
C GLY A 4 -3.25 -59.68 32.37
N TRP A 5 -3.88 -58.49 32.42
CA TRP A 5 -3.51 -57.34 33.26
C TRP A 5 -2.40 -56.43 32.73
N THR A 6 -2.79 -55.40 31.97
CA THR A 6 -2.49 -53.98 32.28
C THR A 6 -3.54 -53.10 31.64
N ALA A 7 -4.37 -52.54 32.52
CA ALA A 7 -5.30 -51.47 32.23
C ALA A 7 -4.55 -50.16 31.93
N MET A 8 -5.31 -49.23 31.36
CA MET A 8 -5.18 -47.78 31.55
C MET A 8 -4.25 -47.03 30.60
N MET A 9 -4.72 -45.83 30.21
CA MET A 9 -3.99 -44.74 29.55
C MET A 9 -3.76 -44.95 28.04
N MET A 10 -3.97 -44.00 27.13
CA MET A 10 -4.37 -42.60 27.24
C MET A 10 -4.58 -42.09 25.81
N CYS A 11 -5.52 -41.15 25.65
CA CYS A 11 -5.53 -40.10 24.64
C CYS A 11 -5.46 -40.49 23.15
N LEU A 12 -6.66 -40.60 22.58
CA LEU A 12 -7.07 -39.85 21.40
C LEU A 12 -6.30 -38.51 21.29
N VAL A 13 -5.37 -38.41 20.35
CA VAL A 13 -4.95 -37.13 19.78
C VAL A 13 -5.18 -37.27 18.28
N SER A 14 -6.43 -37.02 17.89
CA SER A 14 -6.73 -36.47 16.57
C SER A 14 -5.86 -35.22 16.43
N VAL A 15 -4.79 -35.33 15.62
CA VAL A 15 -4.00 -34.20 15.17
C VAL A 15 -4.94 -33.33 14.35
N VAL A 16 -5.61 -32.41 15.04
CA VAL A 16 -6.11 -31.19 14.43
C VAL A 16 -4.86 -30.50 13.95
N VAL A 17 -4.60 -30.56 12.64
CA VAL A 17 -3.75 -29.58 11.98
C VAL A 17 -4.51 -28.26 12.12
N ALA A 18 -4.35 -27.64 13.29
CA ALA A 18 -4.52 -26.22 13.45
C ALA A 18 -3.44 -25.63 12.55
N GLY A 19 -3.80 -25.36 11.29
CA GLY A 19 -3.06 -24.41 10.49
C GLY A 19 -2.86 -23.16 11.35
N CYS A 20 -1.68 -22.57 11.26
CA CYS A 20 -1.26 -21.40 12.01
C CYS A 20 -2.14 -20.18 11.72
N ALA A 21 -3.40 -20.20 12.17
CA ALA A 21 -4.30 -19.06 12.29
C ALA A 21 -4.20 -18.45 13.70
N GLY A 22 -3.04 -18.62 14.34
CA GLY A 22 -2.73 -18.05 15.64
C GLY A 22 -2.04 -16.69 15.50
N LEU A 23 -2.79 -15.62 15.77
CA LEU A 23 -2.28 -14.34 16.27
C LEU A 23 -1.30 -13.53 15.38
N GLY A 24 -1.44 -13.59 14.06
CA GLY A 24 -1.07 -12.43 13.24
C GLY A 24 -2.22 -11.43 13.33
N LYS A 25 -2.03 -10.25 13.93
CA LYS A 25 -3.02 -9.17 13.84
C LYS A 25 -3.20 -8.89 12.34
N GLN A 26 -4.34 -9.28 11.77
CA GLN A 26 -4.67 -8.91 10.40
C GLN A 26 -4.61 -7.38 10.34
N MET A 27 -3.78 -6.84 9.45
CA MET A 27 -3.67 -5.39 9.29
C MET A 27 -5.05 -4.82 8.97
N THR A 28 -5.38 -3.69 9.57
CA THR A 28 -6.60 -2.96 9.23
C THR A 28 -6.45 -2.34 7.84
N ASP A 29 -7.55 -1.94 7.22
CA ASP A 29 -7.49 -1.21 5.95
C ASP A 29 -6.69 0.08 6.09
N GLU A 30 -6.87 0.82 7.19
CA GLU A 30 -6.07 2.00 7.50
C GLU A 30 -4.57 1.66 7.62
N ASP A 31 -4.20 0.57 8.29
CA ASP A 31 -2.80 0.14 8.42
C ASP A 31 -2.18 -0.16 7.02
N MET A 32 -2.95 -0.79 6.13
CA MET A 32 -2.50 -1.10 4.77
C MET A 32 -2.41 0.14 3.88
N ILE A 33 -3.36 1.06 3.99
CA ILE A 33 -3.33 2.35 3.28
C ILE A 33 -2.11 3.15 3.74
N ARG A 34 -1.86 3.24 5.06
CA ARG A 34 -0.66 3.91 5.59
C ARG A 34 0.63 3.26 5.10
N SER A 35 0.68 1.94 5.02
CA SER A 35 1.82 1.21 4.46
C SER A 35 2.05 1.57 2.99
N THR A 36 0.98 1.69 2.22
CA THR A 36 1.03 2.06 0.79
C THR A 36 1.58 3.47 0.62
N VAL A 37 1.06 4.44 1.38
CA VAL A 37 1.50 5.84 1.31
C VAL A 37 2.92 6.03 1.87
N THR A 38 3.32 5.24 2.87
CA THR A 38 4.72 5.23 3.36
C THR A 38 5.67 4.67 2.31
N THR A 39 5.23 3.66 1.56
CA THR A 39 5.99 3.09 0.43
C THR A 39 6.10 4.12 -0.70
N LEU A 40 5.02 4.83 -1.00
CA LEU A 40 5.01 5.95 -1.96
C LEU A 40 6.03 7.02 -1.57
N LYS A 41 6.01 7.50 -0.32
CA LYS A 41 6.99 8.46 0.22
C LYS A 41 8.42 7.95 0.04
N THR A 42 8.69 6.73 0.51
CA THR A 42 10.02 6.12 0.40
C THR A 42 10.49 6.11 -1.05
N ALA A 43 9.65 5.62 -1.95
CA ALA A 43 9.98 5.50 -3.37
C ALA A 43 10.23 6.86 -4.04
N LEU A 44 9.43 7.88 -3.74
CA LEU A 44 9.64 9.24 -4.27
C LEU A 44 10.95 9.84 -3.75
N GLU A 45 11.21 9.77 -2.45
CA GLU A 45 12.41 10.35 -1.83
C GLU A 45 13.70 9.63 -2.23
N THR A 46 13.63 8.32 -2.49
CA THR A 46 14.77 7.54 -3.01
C THR A 46 14.82 7.47 -4.53
N LYS A 47 13.87 8.10 -5.23
CA LYS A 47 13.71 8.04 -6.70
C LYS A 47 13.65 6.61 -7.24
N ASP A 48 13.09 5.68 -6.46
CA ASP A 48 12.95 4.27 -6.82
C ASP A 48 11.63 4.06 -7.54
N LEU A 49 11.66 4.17 -8.88
CA LEU A 49 10.46 4.00 -9.68
C LEU A 49 9.90 2.58 -9.64
N ASP A 50 10.73 1.56 -9.41
CA ASP A 50 10.25 0.18 -9.31
C ASP A 50 9.42 -0.01 -8.05
N LEU A 51 9.92 0.48 -6.92
CA LEU A 51 9.16 0.52 -5.67
C LEU A 51 7.91 1.39 -5.82
N LEU A 52 8.03 2.55 -6.49
CA LEU A 52 6.92 3.47 -6.70
C LEU A 52 5.78 2.78 -7.44
N MET A 53 6.08 2.06 -8.52
CA MET A 53 5.06 1.38 -9.33
C MET A 53 4.37 0.24 -8.57
N THR A 54 4.90 -0.25 -7.44
CA THR A 54 4.18 -1.22 -6.60
C THR A 54 2.99 -0.62 -5.85
N THR A 55 2.92 0.71 -5.71
CA THR A 55 1.83 1.37 -4.99
C THR A 55 0.62 1.67 -5.87
N PHE A 56 0.79 1.60 -7.19
CA PHE A 56 -0.25 1.89 -8.18
C PHE A 56 -0.92 0.61 -8.66
N SER A 57 -2.24 0.68 -8.84
CA SER A 57 -3.04 -0.37 -9.49
C SER A 57 -2.69 -0.46 -10.96
N ASP A 58 -2.83 -1.65 -11.54
CA ASP A 58 -2.74 -1.80 -13.01
C ASP A 58 -3.91 -1.14 -13.74
N ASP A 59 -5.01 -0.82 -13.04
CA ASP A 59 -6.13 -0.03 -13.56
C ASP A 59 -5.95 1.49 -13.34
N PHE A 60 -4.77 1.95 -12.88
CA PHE A 60 -4.51 3.37 -12.70
C PHE A 60 -4.70 4.14 -14.01
N TYR A 61 -5.32 5.33 -13.92
CA TYR A 61 -5.48 6.22 -15.04
C TYR A 61 -5.49 7.69 -14.60
N HIS A 62 -4.80 8.55 -15.34
CA HIS A 62 -4.87 10.00 -15.20
C HIS A 62 -5.11 10.67 -16.57
N PRO A 63 -6.09 11.59 -16.72
CA PRO A 63 -6.48 12.14 -18.03
C PRO A 63 -5.37 12.78 -18.86
N GLU A 64 -4.38 13.41 -18.20
CA GLU A 64 -3.27 14.10 -18.89
C GLU A 64 -2.04 13.22 -19.11
N VAL A 65 -1.95 12.09 -18.41
CA VAL A 65 -0.74 11.25 -18.38
C VAL A 65 -0.98 9.91 -19.07
N GLY A 66 -2.15 9.31 -18.87
CA GLY A 66 -2.46 7.96 -19.31
C GLY A 66 -2.41 6.97 -18.16
N GLY A 67 -1.98 5.74 -18.45
CA GLY A 67 -1.91 4.66 -17.49
C GLY A 67 -0.62 4.65 -16.68
N LYS A 68 -0.42 3.55 -15.97
CA LYS A 68 0.72 3.34 -15.07
C LYS A 68 2.07 3.37 -15.80
N GLU A 69 2.16 2.81 -17.00
CA GLU A 69 3.39 2.81 -17.79
C GLU A 69 3.76 4.21 -18.28
N GLU A 70 2.80 4.95 -18.84
CA GLU A 70 3.04 6.34 -19.28
C GLU A 70 3.38 7.26 -18.11
N GLY A 71 2.74 7.05 -16.94
CA GLY A 71 3.08 7.75 -15.71
C GLY A 71 4.51 7.48 -15.25
N ARG A 72 4.98 6.23 -15.36
CA ARG A 72 6.37 5.89 -15.04
C ARG A 72 7.35 6.64 -15.94
N ASP A 73 7.11 6.67 -17.24
CA ASP A 73 7.97 7.36 -18.21
C ASP A 73 8.01 8.88 -17.96
N MET A 74 6.87 9.47 -17.60
CA MET A 74 6.79 10.88 -17.20
C MET A 74 7.63 11.14 -15.94
N LEU A 75 7.53 10.29 -14.92
CA LEU A 75 8.28 10.41 -13.68
C LEU A 75 9.80 10.25 -13.91
N GLN A 76 10.20 9.31 -14.76
CA GLN A 76 11.62 9.16 -15.15
C GLN A 76 12.15 10.44 -15.80
N THR A 77 11.37 11.03 -16.72
CA THR A 77 11.75 12.29 -17.38
C THR A 77 11.86 13.44 -16.37
N ALA A 78 10.97 13.51 -15.38
CA ALA A 78 11.02 14.51 -14.32
C ALA A 78 12.26 14.34 -13.42
N ILE A 79 12.61 13.10 -13.06
CA ILE A 79 13.82 12.77 -12.32
C ILE A 79 15.07 13.19 -13.11
N ASP A 80 15.14 12.85 -14.40
CA ASP A 80 16.27 13.18 -15.27
C ASP A 80 16.43 14.69 -15.47
N ALA A 81 15.33 15.45 -15.40
CA ALA A 81 15.31 16.90 -15.44
C ALA A 81 15.64 17.57 -14.09
N GLY A 82 15.86 16.80 -13.02
CA GLY A 82 16.19 17.30 -11.68
C GLY A 82 14.99 17.81 -10.89
N TYR A 83 13.75 17.52 -11.30
CA TYR A 83 12.54 18.02 -10.62
C TYR A 83 12.30 17.35 -9.27
N ALA A 84 12.94 16.19 -9.03
CA ALA A 84 12.90 15.46 -7.77
C ALA A 84 14.19 15.63 -6.95
N ASP A 85 15.09 16.54 -7.33
CA ASP A 85 16.31 16.81 -6.55
C ASP A 85 15.97 17.45 -5.21
N ASP A 86 16.51 16.90 -4.12
CA ASP A 86 16.14 17.30 -2.75
C ASP A 86 14.62 17.26 -2.50
N GLY A 87 13.91 16.36 -3.20
CA GLY A 87 12.47 16.19 -3.05
C GLY A 87 12.10 15.57 -1.71
N GLU A 88 11.06 16.10 -1.07
CA GLU A 88 10.53 15.62 0.20
C GLU A 88 9.02 15.39 0.11
N VAL A 89 8.53 14.39 0.86
CA VAL A 89 7.11 14.05 0.97
C VAL A 89 6.66 14.18 2.43
N PHE A 90 5.63 14.97 2.71
CA PHE A 90 5.09 15.13 4.07
C PHE A 90 3.74 14.43 4.21
N LEU A 91 3.60 13.67 5.29
CA LEU A 91 2.43 12.84 5.58
C LEU A 91 1.77 13.22 6.91
N ASP A 92 2.26 14.26 7.57
CA ASP A 92 1.91 14.63 8.94
C ASP A 92 0.43 15.02 9.08
N ASP A 93 -0.10 15.70 8.05
CA ASP A 93 -1.47 16.21 8.02
C ASP A 93 -2.44 15.29 7.25
N MET A 94 -1.98 14.15 6.72
CA MET A 94 -2.82 13.30 5.88
C MET A 94 -3.99 12.67 6.67
N GLU A 95 -5.17 12.72 6.07
CA GLU A 95 -6.37 12.04 6.56
C GLU A 95 -6.76 10.91 5.60
N ILE A 96 -7.24 9.80 6.15
CA ILE A 96 -7.77 8.67 5.37
C ILE A 96 -9.29 8.71 5.47
N THR A 97 -9.97 8.79 4.33
CA THR A 97 -11.45 8.77 4.26
C THR A 97 -11.92 7.54 3.49
N MET A 98 -12.55 6.60 4.17
CA MET A 98 -13.21 5.44 3.54
C MET A 98 -14.50 5.89 2.85
N LYS A 99 -14.71 5.48 1.61
CA LYS A 99 -15.91 5.79 0.82
C LYS A 99 -16.89 4.62 0.83
N GLU A 100 -18.17 4.91 0.56
CA GLU A 100 -19.24 3.88 0.55
C GLU A 100 -19.11 2.88 -0.61
N ASP A 101 -18.41 3.24 -1.68
CA ASP A 101 -18.16 2.40 -2.85
C ASP A 101 -17.01 1.40 -2.66
N GLY A 102 -16.37 1.39 -1.48
CA GLY A 102 -15.25 0.52 -1.16
C GLY A 102 -13.88 1.07 -1.54
N THR A 103 -13.80 2.32 -2.02
CA THR A 103 -12.54 3.05 -2.18
C THR A 103 -12.17 3.83 -0.91
N ALA A 104 -10.97 4.42 -0.90
CA ALA A 104 -10.52 5.33 0.14
C ALA A 104 -9.79 6.51 -0.50
N THR A 105 -9.91 7.70 0.08
CA THR A 105 -9.05 8.84 -0.27
C THR A 105 -8.03 9.13 0.81
N VAL A 106 -6.85 9.61 0.42
CA VAL A 106 -5.82 10.11 1.33
C VAL A 106 -5.43 11.51 0.91
N TYR A 107 -5.63 12.49 1.80
CA TYR A 107 -5.34 13.89 1.54
C TYR A 107 -5.09 14.67 2.85
N PRO A 108 -4.22 15.68 2.85
CA PRO A 108 -3.23 15.99 1.82
C PRO A 108 -2.01 15.07 1.88
N ILE A 109 -1.42 14.80 0.72
CA ILE A 109 -0.04 14.34 0.59
C ILE A 109 0.77 15.50 0.03
N ASP A 110 1.63 16.09 0.84
CA ASP A 110 2.40 17.26 0.42
C ASP A 110 3.74 16.85 -0.18
N LEU A 111 4.05 17.42 -1.34
CA LEU A 111 5.28 17.18 -2.08
C LEU A 111 6.02 18.50 -2.20
N SER A 112 7.34 18.50 -2.00
CA SER A 112 8.20 19.65 -2.28
C SER A 112 9.41 19.26 -3.12
N GLY A 113 9.83 20.17 -4.00
CA GLY A 113 11.06 20.05 -4.77
C GLY A 113 11.47 21.40 -5.40
N PRO A 114 12.46 21.42 -6.29
CA PRO A 114 12.97 22.63 -6.92
C PRO A 114 11.90 23.46 -7.66
N PRO A 115 10.89 22.86 -8.32
CA PRO A 115 9.80 23.61 -8.93
C PRO A 115 8.84 24.30 -7.94
N GLY A 116 8.83 23.89 -6.67
CA GLY A 116 7.89 24.36 -5.65
C GLY A 116 7.26 23.21 -4.87
N SER A 117 6.09 23.48 -4.26
CA SER A 117 5.33 22.51 -3.47
C SER A 117 3.91 22.36 -4.00
N VAL A 118 3.35 21.15 -3.86
CA VAL A 118 1.97 20.81 -4.24
C VAL A 118 1.40 19.81 -3.26
N SER A 119 0.08 19.87 -3.03
CA SER A 119 -0.66 18.86 -2.27
C SER A 119 -1.45 18.00 -3.26
N VAL A 120 -1.43 16.68 -3.07
CA VAL A 120 -2.19 15.74 -3.89
C VAL A 120 -3.16 14.92 -3.06
N GLU A 121 -4.34 14.64 -3.60
CA GLU A 121 -5.25 13.61 -3.11
C GLU A 121 -4.98 12.31 -3.88
N LEU A 122 -4.96 11.19 -3.15
CA LEU A 122 -4.87 9.86 -3.71
C LEU A 122 -6.20 9.15 -3.54
N THR A 123 -6.73 8.55 -4.61
CA THR A 123 -7.83 7.58 -4.50
C THR A 123 -7.25 6.18 -4.61
N LEU A 124 -7.57 5.33 -3.63
CA LEU A 124 -7.11 3.96 -3.54
C LEU A 124 -8.29 2.99 -3.58
N LYS A 125 -8.05 1.81 -4.13
CA LYS A 125 -8.95 0.66 -4.02
C LYS A 125 -8.25 -0.53 -3.38
N LYS A 126 -9.03 -1.41 -2.77
CA LYS A 126 -8.54 -2.67 -2.20
C LYS A 126 -8.42 -3.74 -3.28
N GLU A 127 -7.25 -4.36 -3.38
CA GLU A 127 -6.93 -5.49 -4.25
C GLU A 127 -6.41 -6.67 -3.40
N GLU A 128 -6.17 -7.83 -4.02
CA GLU A 128 -5.66 -9.02 -3.31
C GLU A 128 -4.33 -8.76 -2.59
N ALA A 129 -3.47 -7.93 -3.17
CA ALA A 129 -2.15 -7.59 -2.64
C ALA A 129 -2.18 -6.43 -1.62
N GLY A 130 -3.31 -5.77 -1.41
CA GLY A 130 -3.45 -4.60 -0.53
C GLY A 130 -4.16 -3.43 -1.20
N TRP A 131 -4.00 -2.24 -0.64
CA TRP A 131 -4.58 -1.02 -1.19
C TRP A 131 -3.65 -0.41 -2.23
N HIS A 132 -4.20 -0.05 -3.39
CA HIS A 132 -3.41 0.49 -4.51
C HIS A 132 -4.05 1.77 -5.04
N ILE A 133 -3.20 2.71 -5.46
CA ILE A 133 -3.60 4.00 -6.02
C ILE A 133 -4.18 3.78 -7.43
N ILE A 134 -5.38 4.28 -7.66
CA ILE A 134 -6.08 4.22 -8.95
C ILE A 134 -6.22 5.59 -9.61
N GLU A 135 -6.11 6.66 -8.82
CA GLU A 135 -6.21 8.04 -9.29
C GLU A 135 -5.40 8.95 -8.37
N LEU A 136 -4.90 10.05 -8.93
CA LEU A 136 -4.24 11.14 -8.22
C LEU A 136 -4.82 12.46 -8.74
N SER A 137 -5.18 13.38 -7.85
CA SER A 137 -5.60 14.73 -8.23
C SER A 137 -4.83 15.81 -7.46
N PRO A 138 -4.34 16.86 -8.14
CA PRO A 138 -3.77 18.02 -7.46
C PRO A 138 -4.86 18.85 -6.79
N ASP A 139 -4.56 19.41 -5.61
CA ASP A 139 -5.42 20.34 -4.86
C ASP A 139 -6.84 19.81 -4.51
N GLY A 140 -7.00 18.49 -4.31
CA GLY A 140 -8.25 17.90 -3.82
C GLY A 140 -9.48 18.19 -4.70
N MET A 141 -9.26 18.42 -6.00
CA MET A 141 -10.29 18.61 -7.02
C MET A 141 -10.85 17.29 -7.55
#